data_AF-A0A345ED04-F1
#
_entry.id   AF-A0A345ED04-F1
#
_cell.length_a   1.000
_cell.length_b   1.000
_cell.length_c   1.000
_cell.angle_alpha   90.00
_cell.angle_beta   90.00
_cell.angle_gamma   90.00
#
_symmetry.space_group_name_H-M   'P 1'
#
loop_
_entity.id
_entity.type
_entity.pdbx_description
1 polymer ?
#
loop_
_entity_poly.entity_id
_entity_poly.type
_entity_poly.pdbx_seq_one_letter_code
_entity_poly.pdbx_strand_id
1 'polypeptide(L)'
;MPDRFDVIVAGAGPAGAQCARDLAQRGYDVVVLEAEPEADFPRQSDKSTAGTFYSMMASFGVPDEVVMNYTDDVVLESPNDHYVQRQPGAVLEFADFKRWLVRDGREEGATYRFDARVNAPIVEDGTISGVRYAGDEEVYADIVVDATGPAAPLAKKLGVSDLKRTNQAIGVEWEMDGVVVDHPDYADLTDSMMLRLDHEYAPGGYSWIFHTGGDTAKVGLCYIQNDSHERYGREGASIDDYLHHWLDTDPRFENAERIADKQQHRGSAHIQMPGDLYTDGFMAVGDTVPTIDPLWGEGIHKGMKSGRMAAITADRCFTNGDADTSAEAMSVYGKLWHSKVAPRMRERLLMTELLYLAPNDRYDTLMGDLRAADSDVLAKANAGNIRAMINLIHVGDVGLLTKFARERLRERSS
;
A
#
# COMPACT_ATOMS: atom_id res chain seq x y z
N MET A 1 -33.55 -17.69 10.93
CA MET A 1 -32.29 -18.30 10.48
C MET A 1 -31.24 -17.21 10.59
N PRO A 2 -30.00 -17.51 11.00
CA PRO A 2 -28.94 -16.52 10.94
C PRO A 2 -28.76 -16.02 9.49
N ASP A 3 -28.37 -14.75 9.33
CA ASP A 3 -28.09 -14.18 8.01
C ASP A 3 -26.97 -14.97 7.32
N ARG A 4 -27.21 -15.36 6.07
CA ARG A 4 -26.25 -16.11 5.25
C ARG A 4 -26.09 -15.41 3.90
N PHE A 5 -24.84 -15.24 3.50
CA PHE A 5 -24.41 -14.64 2.23
C PHE A 5 -23.58 -15.66 1.45
N ASP A 6 -23.31 -15.41 0.17
CA ASP A 6 -22.32 -16.19 -0.56
C ASP A 6 -20.90 -15.82 -0.07
N VAL A 7 -20.66 -14.52 0.15
CA VAL A 7 -19.36 -13.99 0.57
C VAL A 7 -19.48 -12.93 1.67
N ILE A 8 -18.67 -13.07 2.73
CA ILE A 8 -18.39 -12.01 3.70
C ILE A 8 -17.07 -11.33 3.34
N VAL A 9 -17.06 -10.00 3.30
CA VAL A 9 -15.84 -9.19 3.20
C VAL A 9 -15.67 -8.39 4.49
N ALA A 10 -14.63 -8.68 5.27
CA ALA A 10 -14.31 -7.95 6.49
C ALA A 10 -13.44 -6.73 6.16
N GLY A 11 -14.02 -5.52 6.21
CA GLY A 11 -13.35 -4.23 5.95
C GLY A 11 -13.72 -3.58 4.62
N ALA A 12 -14.08 -2.30 4.65
CA ALA A 12 -14.45 -1.48 3.48
C ALA A 12 -13.30 -0.59 2.97
N GLY A 13 -12.04 -0.97 3.25
CA GLY A 13 -10.88 -0.36 2.59
C GLY A 13 -10.83 -0.68 1.09
N PRO A 14 -9.89 -0.07 0.32
CA PRO A 14 -9.85 -0.23 -1.14
C PRO A 14 -9.83 -1.68 -1.64
N ALA A 15 -9.12 -2.57 -0.95
CA ALA A 15 -9.08 -3.99 -1.31
C ALA A 15 -10.43 -4.70 -1.10
N GLY A 16 -11.06 -4.50 0.06
CA GLY A 16 -12.33 -5.14 0.40
C GLY A 16 -13.49 -4.60 -0.42
N ALA A 17 -13.60 -3.28 -0.55
CA ALA A 17 -14.65 -2.68 -1.35
C ALA A 17 -14.53 -3.05 -2.84
N GLN A 18 -13.32 -3.13 -3.40
CA GLN A 18 -13.13 -3.62 -4.77
C GLN A 18 -13.52 -5.10 -4.91
N CYS A 19 -13.20 -5.95 -3.92
CA CYS A 19 -13.59 -7.35 -3.93
C CYS A 19 -15.12 -7.50 -3.92
N ALA A 20 -15.79 -6.76 -3.05
CA ALA A 20 -17.24 -6.77 -2.91
C ALA A 20 -17.95 -6.28 -4.18
N ARG A 21 -17.50 -5.16 -4.75
CA ARG A 21 -17.98 -4.62 -6.01
C ARG A 21 -17.89 -5.65 -7.16
N ASP A 22 -16.71 -6.24 -7.34
CA ASP A 22 -16.49 -7.22 -8.40
C ASP A 22 -17.35 -8.49 -8.22
N LEU A 23 -17.62 -8.91 -6.98
CA LEU A 23 -18.48 -10.07 -6.68
C LEU A 23 -19.97 -9.75 -6.85
N ALA A 24 -20.43 -8.61 -6.35
CA ALA A 24 -21.82 -8.18 -6.48
C ALA A 24 -22.22 -7.98 -7.95
N GLN A 25 -21.31 -7.41 -8.76
CA GLN A 25 -21.50 -7.30 -10.21
C GLN A 25 -21.68 -8.66 -10.92
N ARG A 26 -21.17 -9.75 -10.34
CA ARG A 26 -21.37 -11.13 -10.85
C ARG A 26 -22.64 -11.80 -10.31
N GLY A 27 -23.40 -11.10 -9.48
CA GLY A 27 -24.68 -11.55 -8.93
C GLY A 27 -24.57 -12.37 -7.64
N TYR A 28 -23.43 -12.34 -6.96
CA TYR A 28 -23.27 -12.97 -5.64
C TYR A 28 -23.87 -12.10 -4.53
N ASP A 29 -24.44 -12.74 -3.52
CA ASP A 29 -24.88 -12.06 -2.30
C ASP A 29 -23.66 -11.78 -1.39
N VAL A 30 -23.31 -10.51 -1.25
CA VAL A 30 -22.09 -10.08 -0.56
C VAL A 30 -22.44 -9.14 0.58
N VAL A 31 -21.88 -9.41 1.76
CA VAL A 31 -21.90 -8.47 2.89
C VAL A 31 -20.50 -7.95 3.19
N VAL A 32 -20.36 -6.63 3.27
CA VAL A 32 -19.17 -5.93 3.74
C VAL A 32 -19.40 -5.45 5.17
N LEU A 33 -18.48 -5.79 6.06
CA LEU A 33 -18.52 -5.39 7.47
C LEU A 33 -17.43 -4.36 7.73
N GLU A 34 -17.81 -3.09 7.94
CA GLU A 34 -16.92 -1.99 8.24
C GLU A 34 -16.99 -1.62 9.72
N ALA A 35 -15.82 -1.42 10.34
CA ALA A 35 -15.68 -1.18 11.76
C ALA A 35 -16.02 0.25 12.18
N GLU A 36 -15.84 1.23 11.29
CA GLU A 36 -16.20 2.62 11.56
C GLU A 36 -17.71 2.85 11.47
N PRO A 37 -18.26 3.85 12.19
CA PRO A 37 -19.60 4.35 11.92
C PRO A 37 -19.69 5.00 10.55
N GLU A 38 -20.82 4.86 9.86
CA GLU A 38 -20.99 5.38 8.50
C GLU A 38 -20.83 6.91 8.43
N ALA A 39 -21.36 7.62 9.44
CA ALA A 39 -21.28 9.07 9.52
C ALA A 39 -19.85 9.60 9.66
N ASP A 40 -18.95 8.79 10.22
CA ASP A 40 -17.55 9.14 10.42
C ASP A 40 -16.65 8.56 9.32
N PHE A 41 -17.11 7.61 8.51
CA PHE A 41 -16.26 6.93 7.55
C PHE A 41 -15.76 7.88 6.44
N PRO A 42 -14.46 7.86 6.10
CA PRO A 42 -13.39 6.98 6.59
C PRO A 42 -12.41 7.63 7.59
N ARG A 43 -12.87 8.26 8.68
CA ARG A 43 -12.03 9.08 9.57
C ARG A 43 -10.79 8.38 10.12
N GLN A 44 -10.93 7.20 10.72
CA GLN A 44 -9.83 6.46 11.32
C GLN A 44 -9.02 5.68 10.29
N SER A 45 -9.61 5.38 9.14
CA SER A 45 -9.01 4.57 8.08
C SER A 45 -8.55 5.38 6.86
N ASP A 46 -8.54 6.71 6.97
CA ASP A 46 -7.89 7.66 6.07
C ASP A 46 -6.40 7.76 6.39
N LYS A 47 -5.61 6.92 5.70
CA LYS A 47 -4.22 6.62 6.06
C LYS A 47 -3.27 6.60 4.86
N SER A 48 -3.67 7.22 3.75
CA SER A 48 -2.89 7.17 2.50
C SER A 48 -2.83 8.53 1.85
N THR A 49 -1.66 8.84 1.29
CA THR A 49 -1.43 9.98 0.39
C THR A 49 -2.26 9.90 -0.90
N ALA A 50 -2.67 8.68 -1.28
CA ALA A 50 -3.47 8.39 -2.47
C ALA A 50 -2.95 8.98 -3.80
N GLY A 51 -1.62 9.13 -3.91
CA GLY A 51 -0.98 9.25 -5.21
C GLY A 51 -1.12 7.95 -6.01
N THR A 52 -1.51 8.07 -7.28
CA THR A 52 -1.76 6.93 -8.16
C THR A 52 -1.47 7.28 -9.62
N PHE A 53 -1.66 6.31 -10.51
CA PHE A 53 -1.39 6.45 -11.94
C PHE A 53 -2.65 6.20 -12.76
N TYR A 54 -2.69 6.76 -13.97
CA TYR A 54 -3.85 6.58 -14.88
C TYR A 54 -4.14 5.11 -15.18
N SER A 55 -3.11 4.27 -15.20
CA SER A 55 -3.27 2.82 -15.38
C SER A 55 -4.13 2.17 -14.29
N MET A 56 -3.99 2.62 -13.03
CA MET A 56 -4.79 2.17 -11.90
C MET A 56 -6.22 2.71 -12.05
N MET A 57 -6.37 4.02 -12.24
CA MET A 57 -7.69 4.65 -12.38
C MET A 57 -8.51 4.00 -13.49
N ALA A 58 -7.92 3.82 -14.67
CA ALA A 58 -8.59 3.17 -15.80
C ALA A 58 -8.91 1.68 -15.54
N SER A 59 -8.04 0.93 -14.86
CA SER A 59 -8.28 -0.48 -14.55
C SER A 59 -9.44 -0.70 -13.57
N PHE A 60 -9.72 0.29 -12.73
CA PHE A 60 -10.73 0.20 -11.68
C PHE A 60 -11.92 1.16 -11.88
N GLY A 61 -11.93 1.92 -12.97
CA GLY A 61 -13.01 2.89 -13.25
C GLY A 61 -13.12 3.96 -12.18
N VAL A 62 -11.99 4.45 -11.66
CA VAL A 62 -11.97 5.53 -10.66
C VAL A 62 -12.42 6.83 -11.33
N PRO A 63 -13.45 7.52 -10.81
CA PRO A 63 -13.98 8.72 -11.43
C PRO A 63 -13.12 9.95 -11.13
N ASP A 64 -13.25 10.98 -11.97
CA ASP A 64 -12.54 12.24 -11.83
C ASP A 64 -12.98 13.04 -10.58
N GLU A 65 -14.18 12.78 -10.06
CA GLU A 65 -14.75 13.51 -8.90
C GLU A 65 -13.96 13.33 -7.60
N VAL A 66 -13.11 12.29 -7.51
CA VAL A 66 -12.28 12.03 -6.33
C VAL A 66 -10.82 12.47 -6.54
N VAL A 67 -10.51 13.12 -7.66
CA VAL A 67 -9.17 13.61 -8.00
C VAL A 67 -9.00 15.02 -7.47
N MET A 68 -7.94 15.26 -6.69
CA MET A 68 -7.54 16.60 -6.25
C MET A 68 -6.75 17.29 -7.36
N ASN A 69 -5.76 16.59 -7.92
CA ASN A 69 -4.96 17.09 -9.03
C ASN A 69 -4.50 15.96 -9.94
N TYR A 70 -4.38 16.26 -11.23
CA TYR A 70 -3.70 15.41 -12.19
C TYR A 70 -2.22 15.79 -12.24
N THR A 71 -1.35 14.80 -12.33
CA THR A 71 0.09 15.00 -12.39
C THR A 71 0.65 14.43 -13.69
N ASP A 72 1.64 15.09 -14.27
CA ASP A 72 2.30 14.64 -15.49
C ASP A 72 3.57 13.83 -15.19
N ASP A 73 4.25 14.17 -14.10
CA ASP A 73 5.59 13.69 -13.79
C ASP A 73 5.69 13.05 -12.39
N VAL A 74 6.65 12.12 -12.27
CA VAL A 74 7.17 11.65 -10.99
C VAL A 74 8.59 12.19 -10.86
N VAL A 75 8.87 12.82 -9.73
CA VAL A 75 10.20 13.34 -9.38
C VAL A 75 10.80 12.46 -8.29
N LEU A 76 12.00 11.95 -8.53
CA LEU A 76 12.83 11.34 -7.50
C LEU A 76 13.90 12.34 -7.09
N GLU A 77 13.92 12.76 -5.83
CA GLU A 77 14.95 13.64 -5.29
C GLU A 77 15.96 12.83 -4.46
N SER A 78 17.23 13.18 -4.59
CA SER A 78 18.29 12.87 -3.64
C SER A 78 18.66 14.15 -2.86
N PRO A 79 19.65 14.09 -1.94
CA PRO A 79 20.05 15.27 -1.19
C PRO A 79 20.46 16.46 -2.06
N ASN A 80 21.19 16.22 -3.15
CA ASN A 80 21.82 17.26 -3.97
C ASN A 80 21.40 17.23 -5.45
N ASP A 81 20.47 16.36 -5.84
CA ASP A 81 20.11 16.14 -7.25
C ASP A 81 18.68 15.60 -7.38
N HIS A 82 18.15 15.52 -8.60
CA HIS A 82 16.84 14.96 -8.87
C HIS A 82 16.72 14.34 -10.27
N TYR A 83 15.82 13.37 -10.40
CA TYR A 83 15.43 12.73 -11.66
C TYR A 83 13.94 12.94 -11.90
N VAL A 84 13.60 13.44 -13.09
CA VAL A 84 12.21 13.62 -13.53
C VAL A 84 11.85 12.55 -14.56
N GLN A 85 10.73 11.89 -14.34
CA GLN A 85 10.16 10.95 -15.30
C GLN A 85 8.71 11.32 -15.63
N ARG A 86 8.43 11.47 -16.93
CA ARG A 86 7.05 11.59 -17.39
C ARG A 86 6.28 10.31 -17.13
N GLN A 87 5.34 10.40 -16.20
CA GLN A 87 4.50 9.30 -15.77
C GLN A 87 3.16 9.85 -15.27
N PRO A 88 2.18 10.01 -16.19
CA PRO A 88 0.89 10.59 -15.86
C PRO A 88 0.18 9.85 -14.73
N GLY A 89 -0.30 10.63 -13.76
CA GLY A 89 -0.91 10.17 -12.54
C GLY A 89 -1.87 11.18 -11.94
N ALA A 90 -2.28 10.91 -10.72
CA ALA A 90 -3.23 11.73 -10.00
C ALA A 90 -3.00 11.61 -8.50
N VAL A 91 -3.31 12.69 -7.78
CA VAL A 91 -3.44 12.67 -6.32
C VAL A 91 -4.92 12.68 -6.01
N LEU A 92 -5.39 11.65 -5.31
CA LEU A 92 -6.80 11.52 -4.95
C LEU A 92 -7.10 12.13 -3.58
N GLU A 93 -8.34 12.56 -3.39
CA GLU A 93 -8.92 12.75 -2.07
C GLU A 93 -9.29 11.37 -1.51
N PHE A 94 -8.44 10.81 -0.64
CA PHE A 94 -8.55 9.40 -0.24
C PHE A 94 -9.88 9.12 0.46
N ALA A 95 -10.40 10.09 1.22
CA ALA A 95 -11.69 9.96 1.87
C ALA A 95 -12.84 9.83 0.86
N ASP A 96 -12.85 10.67 -0.17
CA ASP A 96 -13.86 10.65 -1.23
C ASP A 96 -13.73 9.40 -2.10
N PHE A 97 -12.51 8.99 -2.41
CA PHE A 97 -12.23 7.73 -3.11
C PHE A 97 -12.82 6.51 -2.39
N LYS A 98 -12.67 6.42 -1.06
CA LYS A 98 -13.25 5.32 -0.28
C LYS A 98 -14.76 5.39 -0.19
N ARG A 99 -15.33 6.58 -0.02
CA ARG A 99 -16.79 6.77 -0.04
C ARG A 99 -17.38 6.40 -1.41
N TRP A 100 -16.69 6.74 -2.49
CA TRP A 100 -17.05 6.31 -3.84
C TRP A 100 -17.06 4.78 -3.95
N LEU A 101 -16.01 4.09 -3.51
CA LEU A 101 -15.97 2.62 -3.56
C LEU A 101 -17.13 1.95 -2.81
N VAL A 102 -17.53 2.49 -1.66
CA VAL A 102 -18.70 2.00 -0.91
C VAL A 102 -20.00 2.26 -1.69
N ARG A 103 -20.16 3.48 -2.22
CA ARG A 103 -21.34 3.87 -3.02
C ARG A 103 -21.49 2.96 -4.23
N ASP A 104 -20.42 2.80 -4.99
CA ASP A 104 -20.38 1.99 -6.21
C ASP A 104 -20.62 0.50 -5.91
N GLY A 105 -20.01 -0.03 -4.84
CA GLY A 105 -20.29 -1.40 -4.38
C GLY A 105 -21.76 -1.64 -4.02
N ARG A 106 -22.43 -0.65 -3.40
CA ARG A 106 -23.88 -0.72 -3.11
C ARG A 106 -24.73 -0.65 -4.38
N GLU A 107 -24.33 0.17 -5.36
CA GLU A 107 -25.00 0.27 -6.66
C GLU A 107 -24.91 -1.05 -7.45
N GLU A 108 -23.80 -1.77 -7.34
CA GLU A 108 -23.62 -3.12 -7.89
C GLU A 108 -24.33 -4.23 -7.10
N GLY A 109 -24.86 -3.93 -5.90
CA GLY A 109 -25.71 -4.83 -5.11
C GLY A 109 -25.09 -5.38 -3.82
N ALA A 110 -23.86 -4.98 -3.44
CA ALA A 110 -23.26 -5.41 -2.18
C ALA A 110 -23.94 -4.73 -0.98
N THR A 111 -24.17 -5.50 0.08
CA THR A 111 -24.68 -4.99 1.36
C THR A 111 -23.53 -4.48 2.22
N TYR A 112 -23.56 -3.21 2.65
CA TYR A 112 -22.57 -2.66 3.57
C TYR A 112 -23.19 -2.44 4.96
N ARG A 113 -22.54 -3.00 5.99
CA ARG A 113 -22.86 -2.77 7.41
C ARG A 113 -21.71 -2.00 8.04
N PHE A 114 -22.00 -0.79 8.49
CA PHE A 114 -21.11 0.01 9.33
C PHE A 114 -21.34 -0.31 10.80
N ASP A 115 -20.47 0.19 11.69
CA ASP A 115 -20.44 -0.18 13.11
C ASP A 115 -20.28 -1.71 13.34
N ALA A 116 -19.75 -2.41 12.33
CA ALA A 116 -19.71 -3.87 12.25
C ALA A 116 -18.27 -4.39 12.33
N ARG A 117 -17.55 -4.03 13.41
CA ARG A 117 -16.16 -4.49 13.61
C ARG A 117 -16.11 -6.00 13.71
N VAL A 118 -15.36 -6.65 12.81
CA VAL A 118 -15.11 -8.11 12.87
C VAL A 118 -14.05 -8.44 13.92
N ASN A 119 -14.29 -9.48 14.72
CA ASN A 119 -13.45 -9.84 15.86
C ASN A 119 -12.88 -11.26 15.80
N ALA A 120 -13.61 -12.22 15.22
CA ALA A 120 -13.21 -13.62 15.24
C ALA A 120 -13.83 -14.42 14.08
N PRO A 121 -13.14 -15.45 13.57
CA PRO A 121 -13.74 -16.41 12.66
C PRO A 121 -14.66 -17.36 13.42
N ILE A 122 -15.72 -17.82 12.76
CA ILE A 122 -16.54 -18.96 13.17
C ILE A 122 -16.05 -20.15 12.36
N VAL A 123 -15.57 -21.20 13.04
CA VAL A 123 -14.95 -22.36 12.40
C VAL A 123 -15.75 -23.61 12.74
N GLU A 124 -16.20 -24.32 11.70
CA GLU A 124 -16.95 -25.57 11.78
C GLU A 124 -16.18 -26.65 11.03
N ASP A 125 -15.95 -27.79 11.68
CA ASP A 125 -15.19 -28.92 11.12
C ASP A 125 -13.82 -28.54 10.51
N GLY A 126 -13.18 -27.50 11.08
CA GLY A 126 -11.86 -27.00 10.65
C GLY A 126 -11.89 -25.99 9.50
N THR A 127 -13.07 -25.66 8.96
CA THR A 127 -13.24 -24.67 7.88
C THR A 127 -13.96 -23.43 8.42
N ILE A 128 -13.59 -22.24 7.97
CA ILE A 128 -14.35 -21.04 8.34
C ILE A 128 -15.72 -21.06 7.65
N SER A 129 -16.78 -20.78 8.40
CA SER A 129 -18.16 -20.70 7.88
C SER A 129 -18.84 -19.36 8.15
N GLY A 130 -18.15 -18.44 8.83
CA GLY A 130 -18.67 -17.12 9.15
C GLY A 130 -17.73 -16.31 10.03
N VAL A 131 -18.25 -15.18 10.53
CA VAL A 131 -17.51 -14.29 11.43
C VAL A 131 -18.40 -13.80 12.57
N ARG A 132 -17.75 -13.54 13.70
CA ARG A 132 -18.32 -12.77 14.80
C ARG A 132 -17.91 -11.30 14.69
N TYR A 133 -18.88 -10.40 14.80
CA TYR A 133 -18.70 -8.96 14.68
C TYR A 133 -19.53 -8.20 15.73
N ALA A 134 -19.25 -6.90 15.89
CA ALA A 134 -19.97 -6.00 16.80
C ALA A 134 -20.17 -6.57 18.23
N GLY A 135 -19.15 -7.25 18.76
CA GLY A 135 -19.24 -7.99 20.02
C GLY A 135 -19.55 -9.46 19.78
N ASP A 136 -20.83 -9.82 19.73
CA ASP A 136 -21.30 -11.21 19.65
C ASP A 136 -22.34 -11.46 18.52
N GLU A 137 -22.50 -10.53 17.57
CA GLU A 137 -23.29 -10.79 16.37
C GLU A 137 -22.57 -11.76 15.43
N GLU A 138 -23.33 -12.58 14.72
CA GLU A 138 -22.81 -13.63 13.85
C GLU A 138 -23.44 -13.53 12.45
N VAL A 139 -22.60 -13.70 11.42
CA VAL A 139 -23.02 -13.79 10.01
C VAL A 139 -22.21 -14.87 9.33
N TYR A 140 -22.85 -15.61 8.42
CA TYR A 140 -22.29 -16.81 7.79
C TYR A 140 -22.16 -16.63 6.29
N ALA A 141 -21.15 -17.28 5.70
CA ALA A 141 -20.97 -17.36 4.26
C ALA A 141 -20.13 -18.56 3.87
N ASP A 142 -20.19 -18.94 2.60
CA ASP A 142 -19.37 -20.01 2.04
C ASP A 142 -17.90 -19.56 1.89
N ILE A 143 -17.66 -18.27 1.66
CA ILE A 143 -16.32 -17.67 1.56
C ILE A 143 -16.23 -16.42 2.46
N VAL A 144 -15.10 -16.29 3.18
CA VAL A 144 -14.74 -15.10 3.95
C VAL A 144 -13.46 -14.47 3.40
N VAL A 145 -13.52 -13.18 3.10
CA VAL A 145 -12.38 -12.36 2.65
C VAL A 145 -11.97 -11.39 3.75
N ASP A 146 -10.76 -11.53 4.29
CA ASP A 146 -10.20 -10.61 5.28
C ASP A 146 -9.46 -9.44 4.61
N ALA A 147 -10.10 -8.28 4.62
CA ALA A 147 -9.59 -6.99 4.15
C ALA A 147 -9.42 -5.99 5.31
N THR A 148 -9.23 -6.48 6.55
CA THR A 148 -9.14 -5.64 7.77
C THR A 148 -7.80 -4.91 7.94
N GLY A 149 -6.89 -5.06 6.98
CA GLY A 149 -5.56 -4.46 7.03
C GLY A 149 -4.69 -5.10 8.13
N PRO A 150 -3.64 -4.41 8.61
CA PRO A 150 -2.64 -5.00 9.50
C PRO A 150 -3.17 -5.54 10.84
N ALA A 151 -4.39 -5.16 11.23
CA ALA A 151 -5.08 -5.72 12.39
C ALA A 151 -5.29 -7.23 12.22
N ALA A 152 -5.75 -7.66 11.03
CA ALA A 152 -5.86 -9.04 10.58
C ALA A 152 -6.47 -10.00 11.65
N PRO A 153 -7.61 -9.68 12.28
CA PRO A 153 -8.13 -10.44 13.41
C PRO A 153 -8.63 -11.83 12.99
N LEU A 154 -8.93 -12.05 11.70
CA LEU A 154 -9.26 -13.37 11.16
C LEU A 154 -8.00 -14.08 10.70
N ALA A 155 -7.22 -13.46 9.79
CA ALA A 155 -6.05 -14.10 9.20
C ALA A 155 -5.01 -14.55 10.24
N LYS A 156 -4.81 -13.80 11.33
CA LYS A 156 -3.91 -14.22 12.43
C LYS A 156 -4.44 -15.44 13.18
N LYS A 157 -5.75 -15.51 13.46
CA LYS A 157 -6.38 -16.65 14.17
C LYS A 157 -6.42 -17.91 13.33
N LEU A 158 -6.48 -17.77 12.01
CA LEU A 158 -6.41 -18.87 11.04
C LEU A 158 -4.98 -19.25 10.65
N GLY A 159 -3.96 -18.57 11.18
CA GLY A 159 -2.55 -18.87 10.87
C GLY A 159 -2.09 -18.42 9.47
N VAL A 160 -2.87 -17.60 8.77
CA VAL A 160 -2.57 -17.11 7.42
C VAL A 160 -1.60 -15.91 7.45
N SER A 161 -1.68 -15.06 8.48
CA SER A 161 -0.89 -13.83 8.57
C SER A 161 0.08 -13.82 9.76
N ASP A 162 1.37 -13.58 9.48
CA ASP A 162 2.49 -13.46 10.44
C ASP A 162 3.25 -12.13 10.20
N LEU A 163 2.58 -11.01 10.45
CA LEU A 163 3.16 -9.68 10.28
C LEU A 163 4.21 -9.41 11.36
N LYS A 164 5.44 -9.09 10.94
CA LYS A 164 6.56 -8.85 11.86
C LYS A 164 6.78 -7.37 12.10
N ARG A 165 6.84 -6.99 13.38
CA ARG A 165 7.07 -5.60 13.80
C ARG A 165 8.36 -4.99 13.26
N THR A 166 9.43 -5.78 13.11
CA THR A 166 10.72 -5.35 12.54
C THR A 166 10.67 -5.08 11.03
N ASN A 167 9.53 -5.35 10.39
CA ASN A 167 9.28 -5.06 8.98
C ASN A 167 8.18 -4.01 8.80
N GLN A 168 7.72 -3.40 9.90
CA GLN A 168 6.65 -2.41 9.87
C GLN A 168 7.19 -1.10 9.33
N ALA A 169 6.58 -0.60 8.25
CA ALA A 169 6.71 0.78 7.83
C ALA A 169 5.71 1.66 8.57
N ILE A 170 6.14 2.84 9.02
CA ILE A 170 5.27 3.86 9.63
C ILE A 170 5.37 5.11 8.77
N GLY A 171 4.23 5.73 8.46
CA GLY A 171 4.14 6.95 7.69
C GLY A 171 3.26 8.01 8.36
N VAL A 172 3.60 9.27 8.13
CA VAL A 172 2.85 10.44 8.60
C VAL A 172 2.79 11.48 7.49
N GLU A 173 1.66 12.17 7.38
CA GLU A 173 1.44 13.22 6.39
C GLU A 173 0.50 14.31 6.88
N TRP A 174 0.74 15.51 6.39
CA TRP A 174 -0.20 16.63 6.40
C TRP A 174 -0.55 17.09 5.00
N GLU A 175 -1.78 17.57 4.85
CA GLU A 175 -2.11 18.50 3.77
C GLU A 175 -1.71 19.91 4.20
N MET A 176 -0.95 20.57 3.34
CA MET A 176 -0.36 21.87 3.60
C MET A 176 -0.76 22.85 2.49
N ASP A 177 -0.90 24.11 2.89
CA ASP A 177 -1.09 25.27 2.00
C ASP A 177 0.17 26.13 2.03
N GLY A 178 0.44 26.86 0.94
CA GLY A 178 1.63 27.72 0.81
C GLY A 178 2.94 26.96 0.57
N VAL A 179 2.88 25.72 0.08
CA VAL A 179 4.09 24.95 -0.29
C VAL A 179 4.66 25.51 -1.60
N VAL A 180 5.94 25.91 -1.60
CA VAL A 180 6.60 26.43 -2.81
C VAL A 180 7.02 25.25 -3.70
N VAL A 181 6.14 24.89 -4.65
CA VAL A 181 6.35 23.75 -5.55
C VAL A 181 7.36 23.99 -6.67
N ASP A 182 7.63 25.24 -7.04
CA ASP A 182 8.63 25.62 -8.06
C ASP A 182 9.71 26.52 -7.44
N HIS A 183 10.47 25.96 -6.48
CA HIS A 183 11.59 26.66 -5.86
C HIS A 183 12.84 26.57 -6.77
N PRO A 184 13.59 27.67 -7.00
CA PRO A 184 14.67 27.72 -8.01
C PRO A 184 15.84 26.75 -7.77
N ASP A 185 16.03 26.31 -6.53
CA ASP A 185 17.07 25.34 -6.14
C ASP A 185 16.61 23.88 -6.20
N TYR A 186 15.33 23.62 -6.49
CA TYR A 186 14.73 22.28 -6.52
C TYR A 186 14.11 21.98 -7.89
N ALA A 187 13.63 20.75 -8.07
CA ALA A 187 12.82 20.42 -9.24
C ALA A 187 11.50 21.19 -9.20
N ASP A 188 11.00 21.56 -10.38
CA ASP A 188 9.63 22.04 -10.52
C ASP A 188 8.67 20.88 -10.21
N LEU A 189 7.92 21.03 -9.11
CA LEU A 189 6.93 20.06 -8.65
C LEU A 189 5.50 20.43 -9.08
N THR A 190 5.35 21.43 -9.95
CA THR A 190 4.08 21.72 -10.61
C THR A 190 3.61 20.45 -11.30
N ASP A 191 2.38 20.03 -10.99
CA ASP A 191 1.77 18.81 -11.51
C ASP A 191 2.63 17.55 -11.37
N SER A 192 3.30 17.40 -10.22
CA SER A 192 4.17 16.26 -9.95
C SER A 192 3.85 15.53 -8.65
N MET A 193 4.19 14.24 -8.62
CA MET A 193 4.36 13.47 -7.38
C MET A 193 5.86 13.30 -7.10
N MET A 194 6.36 13.91 -6.03
CA MET A 194 7.78 13.84 -5.67
C MET A 194 8.01 12.85 -4.53
N LEU A 195 9.06 12.02 -4.66
CA LEU A 195 9.60 11.16 -3.62
C LEU A 195 11.07 11.54 -3.36
N ARG A 196 11.43 11.80 -2.10
CA ARG A 196 12.79 12.18 -1.69
C ARG A 196 13.46 11.06 -0.92
N LEU A 197 14.61 10.61 -1.43
CA LEU A 197 15.51 9.67 -0.77
C LEU A 197 16.57 10.45 0.02
N ASP A 198 16.33 10.59 1.32
CA ASP A 198 17.25 11.32 2.19
C ASP A 198 17.14 10.81 3.62
N HIS A 199 18.21 10.19 4.13
CA HIS A 199 18.21 9.65 5.48
C HIS A 199 18.22 10.69 6.59
N GLU A 200 18.47 11.97 6.27
CA GLU A 200 18.30 13.06 7.23
C GLU A 200 16.84 13.22 7.65
N TYR A 201 15.92 13.06 6.70
CA TYR A 201 14.49 13.22 6.90
C TYR A 201 13.76 11.87 7.06
N ALA A 202 14.13 10.85 6.28
CA ALA A 202 13.47 9.55 6.25
C ALA A 202 14.49 8.41 6.36
N PRO A 203 15.04 8.14 7.55
CA PRO A 203 16.04 7.08 7.73
C PRO A 203 15.43 5.71 7.46
N GLY A 204 15.93 5.00 6.44
CA GLY A 204 15.35 3.72 6.03
C GLY A 204 13.99 3.82 5.31
N GLY A 205 13.68 4.96 4.70
CA GLY A 205 12.49 5.17 3.88
C GLY A 205 12.63 6.38 2.96
N TYR A 206 11.53 7.13 2.77
CA TYR A 206 11.49 8.30 1.89
C TYR A 206 10.46 9.34 2.38
N SER A 207 10.64 10.57 1.91
CA SER A 207 9.68 11.66 2.08
C SER A 207 8.94 11.94 0.76
N TRP A 208 7.86 12.71 0.80
CA TRP A 208 7.10 13.07 -0.39
C TRP A 208 6.48 14.46 -0.33
N ILE A 209 6.33 15.06 -1.51
CA ILE A 209 5.46 16.22 -1.78
C ILE A 209 4.61 15.85 -2.99
N PHE A 210 3.33 15.62 -2.78
CA PHE A 210 2.39 15.30 -3.86
C PHE A 210 1.48 16.51 -4.06
N HIS A 211 1.64 17.17 -5.21
CA HIS A 211 0.91 18.40 -5.51
C HIS A 211 -0.59 18.13 -5.65
N THR A 212 -1.40 18.83 -4.86
CA THR A 212 -2.87 18.67 -4.84
C THR A 212 -3.61 19.80 -5.57
N GLY A 213 -2.87 20.65 -6.29
CA GLY A 213 -3.39 21.77 -7.07
C GLY A 213 -3.36 23.09 -6.29
N GLY A 214 -3.32 24.20 -7.03
CA GLY A 214 -3.14 25.53 -6.45
C GLY A 214 -1.80 25.63 -5.71
N ASP A 215 -1.83 26.10 -4.45
CA ASP A 215 -0.66 26.22 -3.58
C ASP A 215 -0.60 25.10 -2.52
N THR A 216 -1.34 24.00 -2.75
CA THR A 216 -1.50 22.92 -1.76
C THR A 216 -0.76 21.65 -2.14
N ALA A 217 -0.27 20.93 -1.14
CA ALA A 217 0.32 19.61 -1.33
C ALA A 217 0.09 18.69 -0.12
N LYS A 218 0.12 17.38 -0.38
CA LYS A 218 0.30 16.36 0.65
C LYS A 218 1.79 16.19 0.91
N VAL A 219 2.23 16.48 2.14
CA VAL A 219 3.62 16.45 2.56
C VAL A 219 3.78 15.44 3.70
N GLY A 220 4.67 14.47 3.52
CA GLY A 220 4.85 13.42 4.51
C GLY A 220 6.14 12.65 4.34
N LEU A 221 6.37 11.73 5.27
CA LEU A 221 7.48 10.80 5.21
C LEU A 221 7.16 9.47 5.88
N CYS A 222 7.94 8.46 5.53
CA CYS A 222 7.86 7.15 6.14
C CYS A 222 9.24 6.53 6.32
N TYR A 223 9.33 5.57 7.25
CA TYR A 223 10.48 4.70 7.40
C TYR A 223 10.05 3.28 7.75
N ILE A 224 10.91 2.31 7.41
CA ILE A 224 10.76 0.91 7.81
C ILE A 224 11.52 0.70 9.12
N GLN A 225 10.90 0.07 10.11
CA GLN A 225 11.51 -0.26 11.41
C GLN A 225 12.54 -1.40 11.34
N ASN A 226 13.56 -1.26 10.48
CA ASN A 226 14.59 -2.25 10.20
C ASN A 226 16.02 -1.73 10.52
N ASP A 227 17.03 -2.54 10.24
CA ASP A 227 18.45 -2.22 10.44
C ASP A 227 18.90 -0.91 9.77
N SER A 228 18.26 -0.50 8.67
CA SER A 228 18.58 0.77 7.99
C SER A 228 18.09 1.96 8.80
N HIS A 229 16.87 1.90 9.35
CA HIS A 229 16.39 2.91 10.28
C HIS A 229 17.24 2.95 11.56
N GLU A 230 17.60 1.80 12.14
CA GLU A 230 18.48 1.77 13.32
C GLU A 230 19.86 2.39 13.06
N ARG A 231 20.36 2.27 11.82
CA ARG A 231 21.67 2.78 11.42
C ARG A 231 21.68 4.29 11.16
N TYR A 232 20.68 4.78 10.46
CA TYR A 232 20.61 6.17 10.02
C TYR A 232 19.77 7.05 10.94
N GLY A 233 18.91 6.45 11.76
CA GLY A 233 18.03 7.14 12.66
C GLY A 233 18.76 7.80 13.83
N ARG A 234 18.19 8.91 14.29
CA ARG A 234 18.52 9.62 15.52
C ARG A 234 17.89 8.89 16.70
N GLU A 235 18.69 8.60 17.73
CA GLU A 235 18.23 7.90 18.93
C GLU A 235 17.05 8.65 19.59
N GLY A 236 15.94 7.95 19.82
CA GLY A 236 14.74 8.50 20.46
C GLY A 236 13.87 9.40 19.57
N ALA A 237 14.25 9.69 18.32
CA ALA A 237 13.45 10.48 17.41
C ALA A 237 12.20 9.71 16.95
N SER A 238 11.04 10.37 17.04
CA SER A 238 9.78 9.91 16.48
C SER A 238 9.63 10.33 15.02
N ILE A 239 8.65 9.73 14.32
CA ILE A 239 8.33 10.11 12.95
C ILE A 239 7.91 11.59 12.81
N ASP A 240 7.29 12.15 13.85
CA ASP A 240 6.92 13.56 13.89
C ASP A 240 8.16 14.46 14.00
N ASP A 241 9.17 14.06 14.78
CA ASP A 241 10.41 14.83 14.90
C ASP A 241 11.15 14.93 13.56
N TYR A 242 11.05 13.89 12.71
CA TYR A 242 11.59 13.93 11.35
C TYR A 242 10.76 14.83 10.42
N LEU A 243 9.42 14.74 10.49
CA LEU A 243 8.56 15.59 9.68
C LEU A 243 8.80 17.06 10.02
N HIS A 244 8.79 17.40 11.32
CA HIS A 244 9.08 18.75 11.80
C HIS A 244 10.47 19.22 11.39
N HIS A 245 11.50 18.38 11.53
CA HIS A 245 12.85 18.73 11.08
C HIS A 245 12.86 19.08 9.59
N TRP A 246 12.18 18.31 8.74
CA TRP A 246 12.11 18.61 7.31
C TRP A 246 11.35 19.91 7.01
N LEU A 247 10.21 20.12 7.67
CA LEU A 247 9.43 21.35 7.55
C LEU A 247 10.22 22.59 8.00
N ASP A 248 11.07 22.47 9.01
CA ASP A 248 11.86 23.58 9.56
C ASP A 248 13.11 23.92 8.73
N THR A 249 13.62 22.98 7.92
CA THR A 249 14.92 23.14 7.22
C THR A 249 14.84 23.23 5.70
N ASP A 250 13.73 22.82 5.08
CA ASP A 250 13.56 22.89 3.63
C ASP A 250 12.84 24.21 3.24
N PRO A 251 13.47 25.08 2.43
CA PRO A 251 12.95 26.42 2.11
C PRO A 251 11.60 26.38 1.38
N ARG A 252 11.21 25.24 0.81
CA ARG A 252 9.89 25.07 0.19
C ARG A 252 8.73 25.22 1.18
N PHE A 253 9.02 25.09 2.48
CA PHE A 253 8.02 25.17 3.56
C PHE A 253 8.10 26.45 4.39
N GLU A 254 8.94 27.44 4.03
CA GLU A 254 9.16 28.66 4.85
C GLU A 254 7.86 29.40 5.22
N ASN A 255 6.88 29.40 4.31
CA ASN A 255 5.56 30.01 4.51
C ASN A 255 4.41 28.98 4.48
N ALA A 256 4.74 27.69 4.55
CA ALA A 256 3.73 26.64 4.45
C ALA A 256 3.07 26.40 5.81
N GLU A 257 1.75 26.22 5.80
CA GLU A 257 0.96 25.94 6.99
C GLU A 257 0.11 24.68 6.79
N ARG A 258 -0.12 23.93 7.86
CA ARG A 258 -1.06 22.81 7.83
C ARG A 258 -2.49 23.34 7.64
N ILE A 259 -3.26 22.71 6.75
CA ILE A 259 -4.68 23.01 6.58
C ILE A 259 -5.45 22.56 7.84
N ALA A 260 -6.00 23.53 8.59
CA ALA A 260 -6.51 23.31 9.95
C ALA A 260 -7.65 22.27 10.04
N ASP A 261 -8.56 22.25 9.06
CA ASP A 261 -9.71 21.34 9.04
C ASP A 261 -9.38 19.95 8.50
N LYS A 262 -8.14 19.73 8.04
CA LYS A 262 -7.65 18.44 7.56
C LYS A 262 -6.98 17.64 8.67
N GLN A 263 -7.31 16.37 8.73
CA GLN A 263 -6.71 15.46 9.70
C GLN A 263 -5.29 15.08 9.26
N GLN A 264 -4.46 14.74 10.24
CA GLN A 264 -3.16 14.15 9.94
C GLN A 264 -3.37 12.70 9.53
N HIS A 265 -2.82 12.31 8.37
CA HIS A 265 -2.86 10.91 7.93
C HIS A 265 -1.72 10.14 8.60
N ARG A 266 -2.04 8.98 9.18
CA ARG A 266 -1.05 8.07 9.78
C ARG A 266 -1.31 6.65 9.35
N GLY A 267 -0.34 6.11 8.62
CA GLY A 267 -0.41 4.76 8.06
C GLY A 267 0.67 3.85 8.63
N SER A 268 0.43 2.55 8.51
CA SER A 268 1.49 1.57 8.65
C SER A 268 1.26 0.42 7.68
N ALA A 269 2.34 -0.08 7.10
CA ALA A 269 2.34 -1.26 6.24
C ALA A 269 3.43 -2.24 6.70
N HIS A 270 3.44 -3.45 6.15
CA HIS A 270 4.49 -4.43 6.45
C HIS A 270 5.23 -4.81 5.18
N ILE A 271 6.55 -4.62 5.21
CA ILE A 271 7.44 -4.80 4.07
C ILE A 271 8.16 -6.14 4.23
N GLN A 272 7.49 -7.22 3.83
CA GLN A 272 8.02 -8.59 3.93
C GLN A 272 7.35 -9.49 2.89
N MET A 273 7.84 -10.73 2.75
CA MET A 273 7.09 -11.75 2.01
C MET A 273 5.85 -12.18 2.81
N PRO A 274 4.67 -12.32 2.17
CA PRO A 274 3.56 -13.02 2.80
C PRO A 274 3.93 -14.49 3.06
N GLY A 275 3.34 -15.04 4.12
CA GLY A 275 3.27 -16.48 4.35
C GLY A 275 2.20 -17.08 3.46
N ASP A 276 1.13 -17.57 4.05
CA ASP A 276 -0.06 -17.98 3.31
C ASP A 276 -0.91 -16.76 2.91
N LEU A 277 -1.80 -16.98 1.93
CA LEU A 277 -2.73 -15.97 1.43
C LEU A 277 -4.19 -16.42 1.55
N TYR A 278 -4.41 -17.72 1.80
CA TYR A 278 -5.71 -18.37 1.80
C TYR A 278 -5.65 -19.65 2.63
N THR A 279 -6.82 -20.16 3.01
CA THR A 279 -7.04 -21.52 3.54
C THR A 279 -8.47 -21.94 3.15
N ASP A 280 -8.98 -23.08 3.63
CA ASP A 280 -10.35 -23.52 3.35
C ASP A 280 -11.35 -22.43 3.74
N GLY A 281 -12.21 -22.02 2.79
CA GLY A 281 -13.23 -20.99 2.99
C GLY A 281 -12.70 -19.55 3.14
N PHE A 282 -11.39 -19.30 3.03
CA PHE A 282 -10.79 -18.02 3.43
C PHE A 282 -9.75 -17.45 2.46
N MET A 283 -9.79 -16.13 2.24
CA MET A 283 -8.71 -15.38 1.56
C MET A 283 -8.36 -14.09 2.31
N ALA A 284 -7.07 -13.74 2.35
CA ALA A 284 -6.60 -12.46 2.88
C ALA A 284 -6.16 -11.51 1.75
N VAL A 285 -6.65 -10.28 1.76
CA VAL A 285 -6.40 -9.27 0.72
C VAL A 285 -5.88 -7.96 1.30
N GLY A 286 -5.32 -7.10 0.46
CA GLY A 286 -4.76 -5.82 0.89
C GLY A 286 -3.70 -6.01 1.96
N ASP A 287 -3.63 -5.07 2.91
CA ASP A 287 -2.61 -5.03 3.97
C ASP A 287 -2.83 -6.05 5.10
N THR A 288 -3.88 -6.88 5.03
CA THR A 288 -4.06 -8.06 5.91
C THR A 288 -2.87 -9.01 5.78
N VAL A 289 -2.34 -9.09 4.56
CA VAL A 289 -1.09 -9.77 4.18
C VAL A 289 -0.16 -8.75 3.50
N PRO A 290 1.17 -8.95 3.51
CA PRO A 290 2.13 -8.02 2.89
C PRO A 290 1.96 -7.84 1.36
N THR A 291 0.97 -7.06 0.93
CA THR A 291 0.57 -6.86 -0.48
C THR A 291 1.11 -5.57 -1.10
N ILE A 292 1.49 -4.60 -0.26
CA ILE A 292 2.06 -3.32 -0.68
C ILE A 292 3.26 -3.49 -1.60
N ASP A 293 3.46 -2.58 -2.55
CA ASP A 293 4.72 -2.51 -3.28
C ASP A 293 5.85 -2.10 -2.32
N PRO A 294 6.85 -2.96 -2.08
CA PRO A 294 7.83 -2.70 -1.03
C PRO A 294 8.79 -1.55 -1.36
N LEU A 295 9.01 -1.25 -2.65
CA LEU A 295 10.01 -0.27 -3.05
C LEU A 295 9.47 1.16 -2.94
N TRP A 296 8.24 1.36 -3.41
CA TRP A 296 7.63 2.70 -3.55
C TRP A 296 6.40 2.92 -2.65
N GLY A 297 6.04 1.93 -1.83
CA GLY A 297 4.90 2.03 -0.91
C GLY A 297 3.53 2.12 -1.58
N GLU A 298 3.40 1.77 -2.87
CA GLU A 298 2.10 1.79 -3.57
C GLU A 298 1.18 0.66 -3.04
N GLY A 299 0.29 1.00 -2.11
CA GLY A 299 -0.62 0.05 -1.46
C GLY A 299 -1.99 -0.06 -2.11
N ILE A 300 -2.60 1.05 -2.53
CA ILE A 300 -4.00 1.08 -3.01
C ILE A 300 -4.17 0.19 -4.25
N HIS A 301 -3.35 0.41 -5.27
CA HIS A 301 -3.39 -0.35 -6.52
C HIS A 301 -3.20 -1.86 -6.29
N LYS A 302 -2.22 -2.23 -5.45
CA LYS A 302 -1.95 -3.63 -5.11
C LYS A 302 -3.09 -4.25 -4.32
N GLY A 303 -3.64 -3.51 -3.35
CA GLY A 303 -4.80 -3.90 -2.57
C GLY A 303 -6.02 -4.16 -3.44
N MET A 304 -6.39 -3.22 -4.32
CA MET A 304 -7.51 -3.39 -5.24
C MET A 304 -7.30 -4.55 -6.21
N LYS A 305 -6.07 -4.74 -6.72
CA LYS A 305 -5.71 -5.92 -7.53
C LYS A 305 -5.93 -7.21 -6.75
N SER A 306 -5.50 -7.27 -5.48
CA SER A 306 -5.71 -8.45 -4.65
C SER A 306 -7.19 -8.75 -4.41
N GLY A 307 -8.01 -7.72 -4.13
CA GLY A 307 -9.46 -7.85 -4.02
C GLY A 307 -10.11 -8.40 -5.29
N ARG A 308 -9.71 -7.90 -6.46
CA ARG A 308 -10.16 -8.42 -7.77
C ARG A 308 -9.75 -9.88 -7.99
N MET A 309 -8.51 -10.26 -7.64
CA MET A 309 -8.06 -11.66 -7.79
C MET A 309 -8.78 -12.62 -6.83
N ALA A 310 -9.11 -12.15 -5.62
CA ALA A 310 -9.93 -12.89 -4.67
C ALA A 310 -11.36 -13.06 -5.22
N ALA A 311 -11.97 -12.01 -5.77
CA ALA A 311 -13.28 -12.07 -6.40
C ALA A 311 -13.34 -13.08 -7.57
N ILE A 312 -12.32 -13.10 -8.44
CA ILE A 312 -12.20 -14.09 -9.53
C ILE A 312 -12.08 -15.51 -8.98
N THR A 313 -11.38 -15.69 -7.85
CA THR A 313 -11.19 -17.00 -7.24
C THR A 313 -12.48 -17.49 -6.59
N ALA A 314 -13.20 -16.62 -5.88
CA ALA A 314 -14.52 -16.93 -5.32
C ALA A 314 -15.54 -17.29 -6.41
N ASP A 315 -15.62 -16.51 -7.50
CA ASP A 315 -16.47 -16.83 -8.66
C ASP A 315 -16.21 -18.25 -9.21
N ARG A 316 -14.93 -18.61 -9.36
CA ARG A 316 -14.52 -19.96 -9.77
C ARG A 316 -15.00 -21.03 -8.77
N CYS A 317 -14.88 -20.78 -7.46
CA CYS A 317 -15.33 -21.73 -6.43
C CYS A 317 -16.83 -22.02 -6.53
N PHE A 318 -17.65 -21.06 -7.00
CA PHE A 318 -19.10 -21.21 -7.15
C PHE A 318 -19.55 -21.76 -8.52
N THR A 319 -18.68 -21.83 -9.53
CA THR A 319 -19.12 -22.09 -10.92
C THR A 319 -19.53 -23.55 -11.21
N ASN A 320 -19.00 -24.55 -10.50
CA ASN A 320 -19.10 -25.97 -10.91
C ASN A 320 -20.25 -26.78 -10.27
N GLY A 321 -21.35 -26.12 -9.90
CA GLY A 321 -22.51 -26.76 -9.25
C GLY A 321 -22.44 -26.59 -7.74
N ASP A 322 -21.81 -27.53 -7.04
CA ASP A 322 -21.55 -27.37 -5.60
C ASP A 322 -20.34 -26.45 -5.38
N ALA A 323 -20.44 -25.55 -4.40
CA ALA A 323 -19.35 -24.66 -4.04
C ALA A 323 -18.14 -25.48 -3.54
N ASP A 324 -16.99 -25.36 -4.21
CA ASP A 324 -15.72 -25.93 -3.75
C ASP A 324 -14.85 -24.81 -3.17
N THR A 325 -14.91 -24.67 -1.86
CA THR A 325 -14.18 -23.66 -1.08
C THR A 325 -12.95 -24.26 -0.39
N SER A 326 -12.49 -25.44 -0.83
CA SER A 326 -11.28 -26.08 -0.31
C SER A 326 -10.04 -25.22 -0.56
N ALA A 327 -9.00 -25.40 0.26
CA ALA A 327 -7.71 -24.75 0.05
C ALA A 327 -7.11 -25.08 -1.34
N GLU A 328 -7.39 -26.25 -1.91
CA GLU A 328 -6.95 -26.59 -3.28
C GLU A 328 -7.63 -25.69 -4.32
N ALA A 329 -8.94 -25.51 -4.23
CA ALA A 329 -9.68 -24.59 -5.11
C ALA A 329 -9.22 -23.14 -4.92
N MET A 330 -9.04 -22.71 -3.67
CA MET A 330 -8.58 -21.36 -3.33
C MET A 330 -7.12 -21.08 -3.72
N SER A 331 -6.32 -22.11 -4.03
CA SER A 331 -4.94 -21.95 -4.50
C SER A 331 -4.78 -21.10 -5.77
N VAL A 332 -5.87 -20.94 -6.52
CA VAL A 332 -5.92 -20.01 -7.66
C VAL A 332 -5.63 -18.58 -7.22
N TYR A 333 -6.10 -18.15 -6.04
CA TYR A 333 -5.81 -16.82 -5.51
C TYR A 333 -4.31 -16.61 -5.31
N GLY A 334 -3.61 -17.57 -4.70
CA GLY A 334 -2.15 -17.47 -4.52
C GLY A 334 -1.39 -17.38 -5.86
N LYS A 335 -1.81 -18.14 -6.88
CA LYS A 335 -1.22 -18.09 -8.23
C LYS A 335 -1.46 -16.73 -8.90
N LEU A 336 -2.67 -16.19 -8.78
CA LEU A 336 -3.03 -14.88 -9.32
C LEU A 336 -2.33 -13.75 -8.57
N TRP A 337 -2.18 -13.85 -7.25
CA TRP A 337 -1.44 -12.88 -6.45
C TRP A 337 0.02 -12.77 -6.93
N HIS A 338 0.71 -13.90 -7.08
CA HIS A 338 2.09 -13.91 -7.56
C HIS A 338 2.27 -13.47 -9.01
N SER A 339 1.26 -13.64 -9.87
CA SER A 339 1.38 -13.33 -11.30
C SER A 339 0.82 -11.97 -11.70
N LYS A 340 -0.15 -11.42 -10.94
CA LYS A 340 -0.90 -10.20 -11.28
C LYS A 340 -0.84 -9.10 -10.23
N VAL A 341 -0.77 -9.44 -8.95
CA VAL A 341 -0.75 -8.47 -7.85
C VAL A 341 0.69 -8.02 -7.58
N ALA A 342 1.53 -8.97 -7.19
CA ALA A 342 2.91 -8.72 -6.79
C ALA A 342 3.89 -9.67 -7.54
N PRO A 343 4.03 -9.50 -8.87
CA PRO A 343 5.03 -10.24 -9.63
C PRO A 343 6.43 -9.89 -9.12
N ARG A 344 7.26 -10.93 -8.92
CA ARG A 344 8.65 -10.78 -8.45
C ARG A 344 8.79 -10.03 -7.12
N MET A 345 7.87 -10.27 -6.18
CA MET A 345 7.90 -9.65 -4.85
C MET A 345 9.24 -9.85 -4.13
N ARG A 346 9.88 -11.02 -4.27
CA ARG A 346 11.18 -11.29 -3.65
C ARG A 346 12.28 -10.38 -4.18
N GLU A 347 12.31 -10.18 -5.49
CA GLU A 347 13.25 -9.27 -6.15
C GLU A 347 12.94 -7.82 -5.76
N ARG A 348 11.67 -7.43 -5.65
CA ARG A 348 11.31 -6.08 -5.20
C ARG A 348 11.68 -5.82 -3.74
N LEU A 349 11.52 -6.80 -2.85
CA LEU A 349 12.01 -6.70 -1.46
C LEU A 349 13.54 -6.57 -1.42
N LEU A 350 14.26 -7.36 -2.22
CA LEU A 350 15.70 -7.24 -2.36
C LEU A 350 16.14 -5.84 -2.81
N MET A 351 15.43 -5.27 -3.79
CA MET A 351 15.68 -3.89 -4.23
C MET A 351 15.45 -2.88 -3.10
N THR A 352 14.40 -3.09 -2.32
CA THR A 352 14.04 -2.22 -1.20
C THR A 352 15.12 -2.23 -0.12
N GLU A 353 15.58 -3.42 0.26
CA GLU A 353 16.67 -3.60 1.21
C GLU A 353 17.95 -2.90 0.71
N LEU A 354 18.31 -3.07 -0.57
CA LEU A 354 19.48 -2.43 -1.17
C LEU A 354 19.35 -0.91 -1.26
N LEU A 355 18.18 -0.41 -1.65
CA LEU A 355 17.92 1.02 -1.80
C LEU A 355 18.12 1.72 -0.46
N TYR A 356 17.44 1.27 0.59
CA TYR A 356 17.48 1.93 1.90
C TYR A 356 18.73 1.63 2.73
N LEU A 357 19.55 0.67 2.31
CA LEU A 357 20.88 0.44 2.88
C LEU A 357 21.93 1.39 2.29
N ALA A 358 21.66 1.99 1.13
CA ALA A 358 22.59 2.86 0.44
C ALA A 358 22.79 4.19 1.20
N PRO A 359 24.01 4.72 1.29
CA PRO A 359 24.23 6.04 1.88
C PRO A 359 23.74 7.17 0.96
N ASN A 360 23.51 8.36 1.53
CA ASN A 360 22.96 9.53 0.84
C ASN A 360 23.73 9.92 -0.44
N ASP A 361 25.06 9.85 -0.45
CA ASP A 361 25.90 10.15 -1.63
C ASP A 361 25.66 9.18 -2.80
N ARG A 362 25.22 7.95 -2.50
CA ARG A 362 24.85 6.98 -3.53
C ARG A 362 23.52 7.34 -4.19
N TYR A 363 22.59 8.00 -3.49
CA TYR A 363 21.34 8.49 -4.09
C TYR A 363 21.61 9.58 -5.14
N ASP A 364 22.57 10.48 -4.90
CA ASP A 364 22.98 11.48 -5.90
C ASP A 364 23.52 10.80 -7.17
N THR A 365 24.35 9.77 -7.00
CA THR A 365 24.84 8.96 -8.13
C THR A 365 23.69 8.24 -8.84
N LEU A 366 22.68 7.76 -8.09
CA LEU A 366 21.51 7.08 -8.65
C LEU A 366 20.70 8.02 -9.56
N MET A 367 20.54 9.30 -9.20
CA MET A 367 19.87 10.26 -10.08
C MET A 367 20.59 10.39 -11.43
N GLY A 368 21.92 10.41 -11.42
CA GLY A 368 22.76 10.32 -12.62
C GLY A 368 22.54 9.04 -13.42
N ASP A 369 22.52 7.89 -12.74
CA ASP A 369 22.29 6.57 -13.36
C ASP A 369 20.93 6.50 -14.05
N LEU A 370 19.88 7.02 -13.39
CA LEU A 370 18.52 7.05 -13.91
C LEU A 370 18.43 7.92 -15.17
N ARG A 371 19.08 9.09 -15.20
CA ARG A 371 19.11 9.94 -16.41
C ARG A 371 19.89 9.31 -17.57
N ALA A 372 20.94 8.55 -17.27
CA ALA A 372 21.80 7.96 -18.29
C ALA A 372 21.26 6.64 -18.87
N ALA A 373 20.44 5.93 -18.10
CA ALA A 373 19.92 4.63 -18.49
C ALA A 373 18.81 4.72 -19.55
N ASP A 374 18.75 3.70 -20.40
CA ASP A 374 17.67 3.54 -21.36
C ASP A 374 16.33 3.25 -20.66
N SER A 375 15.25 3.85 -21.15
CA SER A 375 13.92 3.72 -20.55
C SER A 375 13.42 2.27 -20.42
N ASP A 376 13.75 1.38 -21.36
CA ASP A 376 13.38 -0.03 -21.25
C ASP A 376 14.19 -0.74 -20.17
N VAL A 377 15.45 -0.34 -19.99
CA VAL A 377 16.31 -0.89 -18.92
C VAL A 377 15.75 -0.47 -17.57
N LEU A 378 15.36 0.79 -17.40
CA LEU A 378 14.74 1.28 -16.17
C LEU A 378 13.41 0.59 -15.88
N ALA A 379 12.54 0.46 -16.89
CA ALA A 379 11.26 -0.24 -16.73
C ALA A 379 11.47 -1.71 -16.31
N LYS A 380 12.45 -2.40 -16.90
CA LYS A 380 12.79 -3.78 -16.53
C LYS A 380 13.39 -3.86 -15.13
N ALA A 381 14.29 -2.94 -14.77
CA ALA A 381 14.91 -2.87 -13.45
C ALA A 381 13.85 -2.63 -12.37
N ASN A 382 12.98 -1.64 -12.57
CA ASN A 382 11.83 -1.40 -11.70
C ASN A 382 10.97 -2.66 -11.62
N ALA A 383 10.69 -3.37 -12.72
CA ALA A 383 9.97 -4.65 -12.66
C ALA A 383 10.77 -5.84 -12.05
N GLY A 384 11.86 -5.60 -11.30
CA GLY A 384 12.63 -6.63 -10.60
C GLY A 384 13.48 -7.51 -11.52
N ASN A 385 13.85 -7.05 -12.71
CA ASN A 385 14.72 -7.82 -13.61
C ASN A 385 16.19 -7.71 -13.16
N ILE A 386 16.77 -8.83 -12.70
CA ILE A 386 18.15 -8.89 -12.18
C ILE A 386 19.19 -8.38 -13.18
N ARG A 387 19.07 -8.71 -14.47
CA ARG A 387 20.06 -8.27 -15.47
C ARG A 387 20.02 -6.76 -15.69
N ALA A 388 18.82 -6.18 -15.67
CA ALA A 388 18.66 -4.73 -15.78
C ALA A 388 19.17 -4.02 -14.52
N MET A 389 18.92 -4.59 -13.32
CA MET A 389 19.44 -4.06 -12.06
C MET A 389 20.98 -4.05 -12.02
N ILE A 390 21.64 -5.08 -12.56
CA ILE A 390 23.11 -5.14 -12.61
C ILE A 390 23.72 -3.96 -13.39
N ASN A 391 23.00 -3.42 -14.38
CA ASN A 391 23.49 -2.27 -15.16
C ASN A 391 23.55 -0.97 -14.36
N LEU A 392 22.91 -0.91 -13.18
CA LEU A 392 22.91 0.24 -12.28
C LEU A 392 23.93 0.09 -11.14
N ILE A 393 24.71 -1.00 -11.13
CA ILE A 393 25.72 -1.28 -10.09
C ILE A 393 27.10 -0.80 -10.55
N HIS A 394 27.78 -0.04 -9.71
CA HIS A 394 29.13 0.45 -9.93
C HIS A 394 30.18 -0.33 -9.15
N VAL A 395 31.45 -0.20 -9.54
CA VAL A 395 32.58 -0.74 -8.75
C VAL A 395 32.62 -0.13 -7.35
N GLY A 396 32.18 1.12 -7.18
CA GLY A 396 32.03 1.76 -5.87
C GLY A 396 31.03 1.06 -4.94
N ASP A 397 30.06 0.32 -5.50
CA ASP A 397 29.00 -0.34 -4.72
C ASP A 397 29.47 -1.64 -4.07
N VAL A 398 30.71 -2.10 -4.31
CA VAL A 398 31.24 -3.35 -3.73
C VAL A 398 31.16 -3.35 -2.19
N GLY A 399 31.38 -2.19 -1.55
CA GLY A 399 31.25 -2.04 -0.11
C GLY A 399 29.80 -2.26 0.37
N LEU A 400 28.85 -1.62 -0.31
CA LEU A 400 27.40 -1.76 -0.04
C LEU A 400 26.95 -3.20 -0.24
N LEU A 401 27.32 -3.83 -1.36
CA LEU A 401 26.96 -5.22 -1.67
C LEU A 401 27.56 -6.22 -0.67
N THR A 402 28.81 -5.99 -0.23
CA THR A 402 29.45 -6.83 0.78
C THR A 402 28.71 -6.74 2.11
N LYS A 403 28.30 -5.52 2.50
CA LYS A 403 27.51 -5.27 3.71
C LYS A 403 26.14 -5.95 3.63
N PHE A 404 25.43 -5.73 2.52
CA PHE A 404 24.15 -6.37 2.23
C PHE A 404 24.23 -7.90 2.34
N ALA A 405 25.26 -8.51 1.73
CA ALA A 405 25.48 -9.96 1.81
C ALA A 405 25.72 -10.46 3.25
N ARG A 406 26.41 -9.67 4.10
CA ARG A 406 26.64 -10.02 5.51
C ARG A 406 25.35 -9.97 6.34
N GLU A 407 24.49 -8.97 6.12
CA GLU A 407 23.20 -8.84 6.83
C GLU A 407 22.30 -10.03 6.50
N ARG A 408 22.16 -10.41 5.22
CA ARG A 408 21.41 -11.61 4.81
C ARG A 408 21.94 -12.93 5.36
N LEU A 409 23.25 -13.06 5.55
CA LEU A 409 23.82 -14.28 6.16
C LEU A 409 23.47 -14.39 7.64
N ARG A 410 23.34 -13.26 8.35
CA ARG A 410 22.91 -13.24 9.76
C ARG A 410 21.45 -13.65 9.90
N GLU A 411 20.57 -13.09 9.09
CA GLU A 411 19.13 -13.43 9.11
C GLU A 411 18.83 -14.90 8.81
N ARG A 412 19.64 -15.54 7.95
CA ARG A 412 19.49 -16.99 7.67
C ARG A 412 19.99 -17.90 8.78
N SER A 413 20.77 -17.36 9.72
CA SER A 413 21.39 -18.10 10.83
C SER A 413 20.63 -17.95 12.15
N SER A 414 19.67 -17.01 12.21
CA SER A 414 18.72 -16.76 13.30
C SER A 414 17.37 -17.38 12.99
#